data_AF-A0A6A6C813-F1
#
_entry.id   AF-A0A6A6C813-F1
#
_cell.length_a   1.000
_cell.length_b   1.000
_cell.length_c   1.000
_cell.angle_alpha   90.00
_cell.angle_beta   90.00
_cell.angle_gamma   90.00
#
_symmetry.space_group_name_H-M   'P 1'
#
loop_
_entity.id
_entity.type
_entity.pdbx_description
1 polymer ?
#
loop_
_entity_poly.entity_id
_entity_poly.type
_entity_poly.pdbx_seq_one_letter_code
_entity_poly.pdbx_strand_id
1 'polypeptide(L)'
;MRRNSMVSKADVEGIRKRLPPGELSNFEMRMVAETNLYWTLYDNAVASSVNLPQAQAALQSWKHVWAFLFDQPRSQFLQMGYHFAQLLVFEQSLNNKSAAVRESLLSEMVRLCSGILQLAMETSDDRTKHLTDHIYHMITFAAVTLARLLCKYESQLQVRLNIPDCDSLILSTSTWLRSLGSSLHVGHTMGDVIDAAHRKLRPNVHVELRRTSEPQQPTPDQAMFPDLIGMGMDTLDIDWDAMLPDWQSLASDELAHTAMPPG
;
A
#
# COMPACT_ATOMS: atom_id res chain seq x y z
N MET A 1 4.95 -23.16 4.26
CA MET A 1 3.70 -23.80 3.78
C MET A 1 2.82 -22.68 3.23
N ARG A 2 2.42 -22.71 1.95
CA ARG A 2 1.66 -21.62 1.30
C ARG A 2 0.24 -21.58 1.87
N ARG A 3 -0.25 -20.42 2.31
CA ARG A 3 -1.68 -20.24 2.60
C ARG A 3 -2.45 -20.32 1.28
N ASN A 4 -3.33 -21.32 1.19
CA ASN A 4 -4.21 -21.47 0.04
C ASN A 4 -5.23 -20.33 0.06
N SER A 5 -5.41 -19.66 -1.08
CA SER A 5 -6.47 -18.67 -1.21
C SER A 5 -7.83 -19.34 -1.01
N MET A 6 -8.68 -18.72 -0.19
CA MET A 6 -10.07 -19.13 -0.01
C MET A 6 -10.91 -18.84 -1.26
N VAL A 7 -10.50 -17.85 -2.06
CA VAL A 7 -11.13 -17.47 -3.32
C VAL A 7 -10.34 -18.13 -4.46
N SER A 8 -11.03 -18.73 -5.43
CA SER A 8 -10.39 -19.29 -6.63
C SER A 8 -10.41 -18.32 -7.81
N LYS A 9 -9.61 -18.59 -8.83
CA LYS A 9 -9.65 -17.86 -10.10
C LYS A 9 -11.05 -17.91 -10.73
N ALA A 10 -11.71 -19.06 -10.64
CA ALA A 10 -13.07 -19.25 -11.13
C ALA A 10 -14.08 -18.37 -10.38
N ASP A 11 -13.88 -18.14 -9.08
CA ASP A 11 -14.73 -17.25 -8.29
C ASP A 11 -14.59 -15.81 -8.76
N VAL A 12 -13.35 -15.33 -8.95
CA VAL A 12 -13.04 -13.97 -9.44
C VAL A 12 -13.59 -13.75 -10.84
N GLU A 13 -13.37 -14.69 -11.76
CA GLU A 13 -13.93 -14.62 -13.13
C GLU A 13 -15.46 -14.73 -13.13
N GLY A 14 -16.00 -15.47 -12.16
CA GLY A 14 -17.44 -15.63 -11.94
C GLY A 14 -18.13 -14.37 -11.42
N ILE A 15 -17.43 -13.44 -10.75
CA ILE A 15 -18.01 -12.18 -10.28
C ILE A 15 -18.58 -11.40 -11.47
N ARG A 16 -17.81 -11.25 -12.56
CA ARG A 16 -18.28 -10.54 -13.76
C ARG A 16 -19.49 -11.20 -14.42
N LYS A 17 -19.57 -12.53 -14.39
CA LYS A 17 -20.65 -13.30 -15.02
C LYS A 17 -21.95 -13.34 -14.21
N ARG A 18 -21.85 -13.17 -12.89
CA ARG A 18 -23.00 -13.17 -11.97
C ARG A 18 -23.71 -11.82 -11.87
N LEU A 19 -23.13 -10.78 -12.47
CA LEU A 19 -23.70 -9.44 -12.44
C LEU A 19 -24.70 -9.27 -13.61
N PRO A 20 -25.88 -8.70 -13.37
CA PRO A 20 -26.90 -8.55 -14.39
C PRO A 20 -26.39 -7.69 -15.57
N PRO A 21 -26.63 -8.11 -16.82
CA PRO A 21 -26.17 -7.38 -18.00
C PRO A 21 -26.84 -6.00 -18.10
N GLY A 22 -26.04 -4.94 -18.12
CA GLY A 22 -26.49 -3.56 -18.36
C GLY A 22 -26.67 -2.67 -17.11
N GLU A 23 -26.44 -3.19 -15.90
CA GLU A 23 -26.77 -2.45 -14.66
C GLU A 23 -25.57 -2.06 -13.80
N LEU A 24 -24.34 -2.44 -14.18
CA LEU A 24 -23.19 -2.16 -13.34
C LEU A 24 -22.86 -0.67 -13.29
N SER A 25 -22.95 -0.13 -12.08
CA SER A 25 -22.45 1.19 -11.77
C SER A 25 -20.93 1.24 -11.96
N ASN A 26 -20.41 2.45 -12.19
CA ASN A 26 -18.96 2.71 -12.20
C ASN A 26 -18.29 2.17 -10.92
N PHE A 27 -18.94 2.32 -9.77
CA PHE A 27 -18.42 1.80 -8.51
C PHE A 27 -18.23 0.28 -8.56
N GLU A 28 -19.25 -0.48 -8.94
CA GLU A 28 -19.18 -1.94 -8.99
C GLU A 28 -18.13 -2.42 -10.02
N MET A 29 -18.06 -1.78 -11.19
CA MET A 29 -17.04 -2.14 -12.18
C MET A 29 -15.62 -1.92 -11.65
N ARG A 30 -15.38 -0.85 -10.88
CA ARG A 30 -14.08 -0.62 -10.23
C ARG A 30 -13.78 -1.66 -9.15
N MET A 31 -14.78 -2.08 -8.36
CA MET A 31 -14.60 -3.15 -7.37
C MET A 31 -14.23 -4.49 -8.04
N VAL A 32 -14.86 -4.83 -9.17
CA VAL A 32 -14.50 -6.02 -9.95
C VAL A 32 -13.09 -5.92 -10.51
N ALA A 33 -12.72 -4.77 -11.06
CA ALA A 33 -11.38 -4.53 -11.58
C ALA A 33 -10.31 -4.67 -10.50
N GLU A 34 -10.52 -4.04 -9.33
CA GLU A 34 -9.63 -4.11 -8.18
C GLU A 34 -9.50 -5.55 -7.63
N THR A 35 -10.60 -6.28 -7.51
CA THR A 35 -10.56 -7.70 -7.11
C THR A 35 -9.74 -8.53 -8.10
N ASN A 36 -9.90 -8.27 -9.40
CA ASN A 36 -9.13 -8.95 -10.44
C ASN A 36 -7.64 -8.56 -10.43
N LEU A 37 -7.32 -7.32 -10.01
CA LEU A 37 -5.95 -6.86 -9.84
C LEU A 37 -5.25 -7.62 -8.71
N TYR A 38 -5.91 -7.74 -7.54
CA TYR A 38 -5.39 -8.48 -6.41
C TYR A 38 -5.22 -9.96 -6.70
N TRP A 39 -6.14 -10.55 -7.47
CA TRP A 39 -5.95 -11.92 -7.96
C TRP A 39 -4.72 -12.05 -8.86
N THR A 40 -4.54 -11.10 -9.79
CA THR A 40 -3.38 -11.07 -10.68
C THR A 40 -2.07 -10.98 -9.88
N LEU A 41 -2.04 -10.17 -8.82
CA LEU A 41 -0.92 -10.10 -7.89
C LEU A 41 -0.71 -11.42 -7.14
N TYR A 42 -1.76 -12.00 -6.55
CA TYR A 42 -1.65 -13.26 -5.82
C TYR A 42 -1.05 -14.38 -6.68
N ASP A 43 -1.47 -14.47 -7.95
CA ASP A 43 -1.03 -15.51 -8.88
C ASP A 43 0.43 -15.32 -9.34
N ASN A 44 0.90 -14.06 -9.47
CA ASN A 44 2.20 -13.75 -10.07
C ASN A 44 3.28 -13.27 -9.08
N ALA A 45 2.89 -12.78 -7.91
CA ALA A 45 3.78 -12.21 -6.90
C ALA A 45 3.99 -13.16 -5.71
N VAL A 46 2.97 -13.88 -5.23
CA VAL A 46 3.07 -14.70 -3.99
C VAL A 46 3.85 -16.02 -4.18
N ALA A 47 4.50 -16.22 -5.33
CA ALA A 47 5.44 -17.33 -5.52
C ALA A 47 6.79 -17.05 -4.83
N SER A 48 7.46 -18.10 -4.34
CA SER A 48 8.78 -18.05 -3.68
C SER A 48 9.88 -17.39 -4.53
N SER A 49 9.63 -17.22 -5.84
CA SER A 49 10.46 -16.42 -6.73
C SER A 49 9.56 -15.64 -7.69
N VAL A 50 9.55 -14.31 -7.60
CA VAL A 50 8.80 -13.47 -8.53
C VAL A 50 9.46 -13.48 -9.90
N ASN A 51 8.73 -13.96 -10.90
CA ASN A 51 9.10 -13.78 -12.30
C ASN A 51 8.67 -12.38 -12.75
N LEU A 52 9.56 -11.40 -12.56
CA LEU A 52 9.26 -9.99 -12.81
C LEU A 52 8.70 -9.73 -14.23
N PRO A 53 9.30 -10.22 -15.33
CA PRO A 53 8.72 -10.05 -16.67
C PRO A 53 7.29 -10.58 -16.80
N GLN A 54 7.01 -11.75 -16.23
CA GLN A 54 5.68 -12.36 -16.27
C GLN A 54 4.66 -11.54 -15.46
N ALA A 55 5.03 -11.14 -14.25
CA ALA A 55 4.18 -10.31 -13.40
C ALA A 55 3.88 -8.96 -14.05
N GLN A 56 4.86 -8.32 -14.68
CA GLN A 56 4.65 -7.08 -15.44
C GLN A 56 3.73 -7.28 -16.63
N ALA A 57 3.90 -8.36 -17.40
CA ALA A 57 3.03 -8.66 -18.54
C ALA A 57 1.57 -8.88 -18.08
N ALA A 58 1.37 -9.57 -16.97
CA ALA A 58 0.04 -9.78 -16.38
C ALA A 58 -0.60 -8.47 -15.93
N LEU A 59 0.14 -7.58 -15.27
CA LEU A 59 -0.35 -6.26 -14.86
C LEU A 59 -0.69 -5.38 -16.07
N GLN A 60 0.12 -5.38 -17.12
CA GLN A 60 -0.18 -4.63 -18.35
C GLN A 60 -1.42 -5.17 -19.07
N SER A 61 -1.58 -6.50 -19.11
CA SER A 61 -2.78 -7.13 -19.65
C SER A 61 -4.03 -6.72 -18.85
N TRP A 62 -3.95 -6.74 -17.52
CA TRP A 62 -5.01 -6.24 -16.65
C TRP A 62 -5.33 -4.77 -16.97
N LYS A 63 -4.32 -3.90 -17.07
CA LYS A 63 -4.53 -2.47 -17.36
C LYS A 63 -5.22 -2.27 -18.70
N HIS A 64 -4.84 -3.06 -19.72
CA HIS A 64 -5.46 -2.98 -21.03
C HIS A 64 -6.95 -3.34 -21.01
N VAL A 65 -7.32 -4.41 -20.30
CA VAL A 65 -8.73 -4.84 -20.16
C VAL A 65 -9.58 -3.78 -19.46
N TRP A 66 -9.03 -3.11 -18.45
CA TRP A 66 -9.75 -2.15 -17.61
C TRP A 66 -9.48 -0.68 -17.95
N ALA A 67 -8.81 -0.41 -19.08
CA ALA A 67 -8.36 0.92 -19.46
C ALA A 67 -9.49 1.97 -19.46
N PHE A 68 -10.68 1.58 -19.92
CA PHE A 68 -11.85 2.47 -19.98
C PHE A 68 -12.30 3.01 -18.60
N LEU A 69 -11.96 2.33 -17.50
CA LEU A 69 -12.28 2.80 -16.15
C LEU A 69 -11.38 3.96 -15.69
N PHE A 70 -10.24 4.17 -16.35
CA PHE A 70 -9.32 5.26 -16.00
C PHE A 70 -9.88 6.62 -16.40
N ASP A 71 -10.76 6.66 -17.40
CA ASP A 71 -11.46 7.86 -17.87
C ASP A 71 -12.77 8.12 -17.10
N GLN A 72 -13.15 7.24 -16.17
CA GLN A 72 -14.38 7.37 -15.38
C GLN A 72 -14.17 8.21 -14.11
N PRO A 73 -15.24 8.82 -13.56
CA PRO A 73 -15.16 9.51 -12.27
C PRO A 73 -14.63 8.61 -11.16
N ARG A 74 -13.88 9.20 -10.23
CA ARG A 74 -13.22 8.50 -9.12
C ARG A 74 -12.20 7.43 -9.54
N SER A 75 -11.61 7.52 -10.73
CA SER A 75 -10.61 6.55 -11.20
C SER A 75 -9.29 6.57 -10.42
N GLN A 76 -9.02 7.62 -9.62
CA GLN A 76 -7.78 7.73 -8.83
C GLN A 76 -7.51 6.52 -7.95
N PHE A 77 -8.54 5.88 -7.38
CA PHE A 77 -8.35 4.71 -6.52
C PHE A 77 -7.88 3.50 -7.31
N LEU A 78 -8.40 3.33 -8.53
CA LEU A 78 -7.96 2.29 -9.45
C LEU A 78 -6.53 2.57 -9.95
N GLN A 79 -6.20 3.84 -10.20
CA GLN A 79 -4.85 4.26 -10.55
C GLN A 79 -3.86 3.98 -9.42
N MET A 80 -4.21 4.35 -8.18
CA MET A 80 -3.42 4.06 -6.98
C MET A 80 -3.23 2.56 -6.79
N GLY A 81 -4.30 1.75 -6.90
CA GLY A 81 -4.22 0.30 -6.83
C GLY A 81 -3.28 -0.29 -7.89
N TYR A 82 -3.35 0.20 -9.12
CA TYR A 82 -2.45 -0.24 -10.19
C TYR A 82 -0.98 0.14 -9.95
N HIS A 83 -0.72 1.34 -9.43
CA HIS A 83 0.63 1.73 -9.03
C HIS A 83 1.15 0.89 -7.86
N PHE A 84 0.30 0.66 -6.86
CA PHE A 84 0.59 -0.17 -5.70
C PHE A 84 0.92 -1.61 -6.08
N ALA A 85 0.15 -2.20 -7.00
CA ALA A 85 0.39 -3.52 -7.56
C ALA A 85 1.79 -3.64 -8.20
N GLN A 86 2.18 -2.67 -9.02
CA GLN A 86 3.51 -2.65 -9.62
C GLN A 86 4.61 -2.49 -8.56
N LEU A 87 4.39 -1.65 -7.54
CA LEU A 87 5.34 -1.48 -6.43
C LEU A 87 5.56 -2.79 -5.66
N LEU A 88 4.51 -3.55 -5.34
CA LEU A 88 4.63 -4.83 -4.65
C LEU A 88 5.47 -5.83 -5.45
N VAL A 89 5.21 -5.95 -6.76
CA VAL A 89 5.98 -6.83 -7.65
C VAL A 89 7.45 -6.41 -7.69
N PHE A 90 7.73 -5.10 -7.73
CA PHE A 90 9.10 -4.60 -7.72
C PHE A 90 9.79 -4.82 -6.38
N GLU A 91 9.14 -4.54 -5.26
CA GLU A 91 9.66 -4.74 -3.91
C GLU A 91 10.05 -6.21 -3.68
N GLN A 92 9.17 -7.13 -4.07
CA GLN A 92 9.45 -8.56 -3.96
C GLN A 92 10.53 -9.03 -4.94
N SER A 93 10.67 -8.40 -6.10
CA SER A 93 11.79 -8.68 -7.02
C SER A 93 13.14 -8.22 -6.46
N LEU A 94 13.16 -7.11 -5.71
CA LEU A 94 14.35 -6.61 -5.04
C LEU A 94 14.78 -7.53 -3.88
N ASN A 95 13.81 -8.07 -3.13
CA ASN A 95 14.08 -8.98 -2.02
C ASN A 95 14.60 -10.35 -2.50
N ASN A 96 14.24 -10.79 -3.71
CA ASN A 96 14.55 -12.12 -4.23
C ASN A 96 15.92 -12.29 -4.92
N LYS A 97 16.66 -11.22 -5.28
CA LYS A 97 17.91 -11.38 -6.08
C LYS A 97 19.07 -10.46 -5.69
N SER A 98 20.23 -11.12 -5.51
CA SER A 98 21.61 -10.65 -5.31
C SER A 98 22.26 -9.93 -6.52
N ALA A 99 21.48 -9.45 -7.49
CA ALA A 99 22.01 -8.76 -8.68
C ALA A 99 21.96 -7.24 -8.50
N ALA A 100 22.92 -6.52 -9.09
CA ALA A 100 22.95 -5.05 -9.05
C ALA A 100 21.59 -4.48 -9.46
N VAL A 101 20.96 -3.76 -8.53
CA VAL A 101 19.65 -3.14 -8.76
C VAL A 101 19.81 -2.11 -9.89
N ARG A 102 19.01 -2.23 -10.95
CA ARG A 102 19.06 -1.31 -12.07
C ARG A 102 18.50 0.06 -11.65
N GLU A 103 19.22 1.13 -11.94
CA GLU A 103 18.79 2.52 -11.69
C GLU A 103 17.38 2.79 -12.27
N SER A 104 17.12 2.32 -13.50
CA SER A 104 15.80 2.42 -14.14
C SER A 104 14.64 1.83 -13.32
N LEU A 105 14.88 0.76 -12.56
CA LEU A 105 13.87 0.15 -11.68
C LEU A 105 13.63 1.04 -10.46
N LEU A 106 14.70 1.57 -9.85
CA LEU A 106 14.61 2.47 -8.70
C LEU A 106 13.87 3.75 -9.07
N SER A 107 14.20 4.38 -10.20
CA SER A 107 13.50 5.56 -10.69
C SER A 107 12.02 5.30 -10.93
N GLU A 108 11.66 4.14 -11.48
CA GLU A 108 10.27 3.76 -11.68
C GLU A 108 9.54 3.54 -10.36
N MET A 109 10.16 2.89 -9.37
CA MET A 109 9.58 2.74 -8.04
C MET A 109 9.36 4.09 -7.36
N VAL A 110 10.32 5.03 -7.45
CA VAL A 110 10.14 6.39 -6.93
C VAL A 110 8.97 7.08 -7.64
N ARG A 111 8.90 7.00 -8.98
CA ARG A 111 7.79 7.57 -9.75
C ARG A 111 6.43 7.02 -9.31
N LEU A 112 6.33 5.70 -9.09
CA LEU A 112 5.11 5.04 -8.63
C LEU A 112 4.74 5.47 -7.21
N CYS A 113 5.70 5.51 -6.28
CA CYS A 113 5.46 6.00 -4.92
C CYS A 113 4.95 7.44 -4.95
N SER A 114 5.69 8.35 -5.58
CA SER A 114 5.32 9.76 -5.67
C SER A 114 3.95 9.94 -6.34
N GLY A 115 3.66 9.17 -7.38
CA GLY A 115 2.36 9.19 -8.05
C GLY A 115 1.20 8.78 -7.14
N ILE A 116 1.37 7.78 -6.27
CA ILE A 116 0.34 7.40 -5.27
C ILE A 116 0.13 8.55 -4.27
N LEU A 117 1.22 9.12 -3.75
CA LEU A 117 1.14 10.19 -2.74
C LEU A 117 0.47 11.45 -3.30
N GLN A 118 0.87 11.86 -4.51
CA GLN A 118 0.30 13.02 -5.20
C GLN A 118 -1.18 12.79 -5.53
N LEU A 119 -1.52 11.65 -6.14
CA LEU A 119 -2.91 11.32 -6.45
C LEU A 119 -3.80 11.38 -5.20
N ALA A 120 -3.33 10.83 -4.08
CA ALA A 120 -4.08 10.83 -2.83
C ALA A 120 -4.38 12.24 -2.31
N MET A 121 -3.38 13.12 -2.29
CA MET A 121 -3.54 14.49 -1.79
C MET A 121 -4.34 15.37 -2.76
N GLU A 122 -4.05 15.30 -4.06
CA GLU A 122 -4.66 16.15 -5.09
C GLU A 122 -6.14 15.84 -5.34
N THR A 123 -6.55 14.59 -5.11
CA THR A 123 -7.94 14.15 -5.33
C THR A 123 -8.73 14.02 -4.03
N SER A 124 -8.20 14.59 -2.94
CA SER A 124 -8.87 14.56 -1.64
C SER A 124 -10.17 15.39 -1.64
N ASP A 125 -11.19 14.87 -0.98
CA ASP A 125 -12.50 15.50 -0.84
C ASP A 125 -13.10 15.19 0.55
N ASP A 126 -14.31 15.68 0.83
CA ASP A 126 -14.98 15.48 2.11
C ASP A 126 -15.20 14.00 2.49
N ARG A 127 -15.18 13.09 1.50
CA ARG A 127 -15.33 11.65 1.70
C ARG A 127 -14.00 10.96 1.93
N THR A 128 -12.86 11.64 1.74
CA THR A 128 -11.52 11.06 1.93
C THR A 128 -11.32 10.52 3.34
N LYS A 129 -11.97 11.07 4.36
CA LYS A 129 -11.91 10.55 5.76
C LYS A 129 -12.73 9.27 5.98
N HIS A 130 -13.54 8.87 5.01
CA HIS A 130 -14.43 7.69 5.08
C HIS A 130 -14.00 6.60 4.09
N LEU A 131 -12.80 6.71 3.53
CA LEU A 131 -12.25 5.66 2.67
C LEU A 131 -11.95 4.41 3.50
N THR A 132 -11.89 3.28 2.82
CA THR A 132 -11.47 2.02 3.44
C THR A 132 -10.03 2.12 3.92
N ASP A 133 -9.72 1.45 5.04
CA ASP A 133 -8.37 1.34 5.62
C ASP A 133 -7.30 1.01 4.57
N HIS A 134 -7.66 0.15 3.62
CA HIS A 134 -6.84 -0.25 2.49
C HIS A 134 -6.25 0.93 1.69
N ILE A 135 -6.98 2.02 1.47
CA ILE A 135 -6.45 3.19 0.76
C ILE A 135 -5.34 3.86 1.59
N TYR A 136 -5.53 4.02 2.90
CA TYR A 136 -4.51 4.58 3.77
C TYR A 136 -3.28 3.68 3.84
N HIS A 137 -3.46 2.36 3.86
CA HIS A 137 -2.35 1.41 3.77
C HIS A 137 -1.55 1.57 2.47
N MET A 138 -2.19 1.72 1.31
CA MET A 138 -1.48 1.94 0.04
C MET A 138 -0.63 3.23 0.08
N ILE A 139 -1.17 4.30 0.67
CA ILE A 139 -0.46 5.58 0.83
C ILE A 139 0.73 5.43 1.78
N THR A 140 0.53 4.82 2.95
CA THR A 140 1.59 4.55 3.92
C THR A 140 2.69 3.69 3.34
N PHE A 141 2.32 2.60 2.65
CA PHE A 141 3.26 1.72 1.99
C PHE A 141 4.11 2.49 0.97
N ALA A 142 3.49 3.31 0.14
CA ALA A 142 4.20 4.13 -0.85
C ALA A 142 5.18 5.11 -0.19
N ALA A 143 4.77 5.80 0.88
CA ALA A 143 5.60 6.75 1.60
C ALA A 143 6.79 6.09 2.30
N VAL A 144 6.55 4.98 3.02
CA VAL A 144 7.61 4.22 3.69
C VAL A 144 8.57 3.60 2.67
N THR A 145 8.04 3.08 1.56
CA THR A 145 8.86 2.55 0.47
C THR A 145 9.72 3.64 -0.16
N LEU A 146 9.17 4.84 -0.39
CA LEU A 146 9.94 5.98 -0.89
C LEU A 146 11.07 6.35 0.09
N ALA A 147 10.77 6.48 1.39
CA ALA A 147 11.79 6.75 2.40
C ALA A 147 12.90 5.69 2.42
N ARG A 148 12.56 4.41 2.28
CA ARG A 148 13.52 3.29 2.18
C ARG A 148 14.39 3.38 0.93
N LEU A 149 13.79 3.71 -0.23
CA LEU A 149 14.52 3.87 -1.48
C LEU A 149 15.54 5.00 -1.40
N LEU A 150 15.12 6.16 -0.88
CA LEU A 150 15.99 7.31 -0.71
C LEU A 150 17.13 7.00 0.28
N CYS A 151 16.84 6.34 1.41
CA CYS A 151 17.85 5.95 2.40
C CYS A 151 18.88 4.95 1.84
N LYS A 152 18.42 3.90 1.14
CA LYS A 152 19.29 2.79 0.69
C LYS A 152 20.03 3.10 -0.61
N TYR A 153 19.45 3.88 -1.51
CA TYR A 153 19.95 4.11 -2.87
C TYR A 153 20.19 5.58 -3.20
N GLU A 154 20.35 6.45 -2.20
CA GLU A 154 20.55 7.89 -2.35
C GLU A 154 21.56 8.25 -3.44
N SER A 155 22.72 7.58 -3.41
CA SER A 155 23.83 7.85 -4.33
C SER A 155 23.50 7.60 -5.81
N GLN A 156 22.60 6.64 -6.08
CA GLN A 156 22.13 6.32 -7.43
C GLN A 156 20.99 7.26 -7.85
N LEU A 157 20.14 7.66 -6.90
CA LEU A 157 18.94 8.46 -7.17
C LEU A 157 19.23 9.96 -7.30
N GLN A 158 20.20 10.50 -6.56
CA GLN A 158 20.54 11.92 -6.52
C GLN A 158 20.98 12.50 -7.88
N VAL A 159 21.38 11.64 -8.84
CA VAL A 159 21.79 12.06 -10.19
C VAL A 159 20.59 12.56 -11.01
N ARG A 160 19.39 12.04 -10.74
CA ARG A 160 18.18 12.31 -11.55
C ARG A 160 17.02 12.89 -10.75
N LEU A 161 17.06 12.77 -9.44
CA LEU A 161 15.94 13.14 -8.56
C LEU A 161 16.37 14.23 -7.59
N ASN A 162 15.45 15.17 -7.35
CA ASN A 162 15.55 16.11 -6.25
C ASN A 162 15.11 15.38 -4.97
N ILE A 163 16.10 14.88 -4.21
CA ILE A 163 15.88 14.15 -2.95
C ILE A 163 15.08 15.00 -1.94
N PRO A 164 15.42 16.29 -1.71
CA PRO A 164 14.60 17.21 -0.89
C PRO A 164 13.12 17.26 -1.25
N ASP A 165 12.76 17.27 -2.55
CA ASP A 165 11.35 17.31 -2.97
C ASP A 165 10.62 16.01 -2.58
N CYS A 166 11.31 14.88 -2.67
CA CYS A 166 10.76 13.59 -2.25
C CYS A 166 10.53 13.53 -0.73
N ASP A 167 11.48 14.06 0.06
CA ASP A 167 11.33 14.15 1.52
C ASP A 167 10.17 15.08 1.91
N SER A 168 10.07 16.23 1.24
CA SER A 168 8.96 17.17 1.41
C SER A 168 7.61 16.51 1.08
N LEU A 169 7.55 15.71 0.01
CA LEU A 169 6.35 14.96 -0.36
C LEU A 169 5.93 13.95 0.72
N ILE A 170 6.88 13.18 1.28
CA ILE A 170 6.62 12.23 2.37
C ILE A 170 6.06 12.96 3.60
N LEU A 171 6.72 14.05 4.02
CA LEU A 171 6.33 14.82 5.20
C LEU A 171 4.96 15.52 5.02
N SER A 172 4.72 16.07 3.83
CA SER A 172 3.43 16.66 3.46
C SER A 172 2.32 15.62 3.51
N THR A 173 2.58 14.42 3.00
CA THR A 173 1.62 13.29 3.06
C THR A 173 1.31 12.90 4.49
N SER A 174 2.33 12.75 5.35
CA SER A 174 2.13 12.43 6.77
C SER A 174 1.27 13.50 7.47
N THR A 175 1.58 14.78 7.23
CA THR A 175 0.84 15.91 7.81
C THR A 175 -0.61 15.93 7.33
N TRP A 176 -0.81 15.73 6.03
CA TRP A 176 -2.15 15.65 5.42
C TRP A 176 -2.95 14.49 6.02
N LEU A 177 -2.38 13.29 6.14
CA LEU A 177 -3.04 12.13 6.74
C LEU A 177 -3.51 12.39 8.19
N ARG A 178 -2.67 13.04 9.01
CA ARG A 178 -3.04 13.44 10.38
C ARG A 178 -4.17 14.47 10.44
N SER A 179 -4.36 15.25 9.37
CA SER A 179 -5.40 16.27 9.29
C SER A 179 -6.79 15.72 8.94
N LEU A 180 -6.90 14.47 8.46
CA LEU A 180 -8.16 13.89 7.98
C LEU A 180 -9.16 13.55 9.10
N GLY A 181 -8.71 13.42 10.35
CA GLY A 181 -9.54 13.01 11.47
C GLY A 181 -8.89 13.21 12.83
N SER A 182 -9.55 12.73 13.88
CA SER A 182 -8.98 12.70 15.24
C SER A 182 -7.81 11.72 15.34
N SER A 183 -7.11 11.71 16.48
CA SER A 183 -5.98 10.81 16.72
C SER A 183 -6.32 9.31 16.64
N LEU A 184 -7.60 8.95 16.78
CA LEU A 184 -8.09 7.58 16.65
C LEU A 184 -8.45 7.18 15.21
N HIS A 185 -8.41 8.13 14.27
CA HIS A 185 -8.68 7.85 12.87
C HIS A 185 -7.50 7.11 12.25
N VAL A 186 -7.77 6.07 11.45
CA VAL A 186 -6.74 5.26 10.78
C VAL A 186 -5.76 6.10 9.96
N GLY A 187 -6.24 7.16 9.30
CA GLY A 187 -5.40 8.09 8.57
C GLY A 187 -4.40 8.79 9.49
N HIS A 188 -4.82 9.20 10.69
CA HIS A 188 -3.92 9.81 11.67
C HIS A 188 -2.84 8.85 12.13
N THR A 189 -3.22 7.63 12.52
CA THR A 189 -2.27 6.58 12.93
C THR A 189 -1.28 6.26 11.80
N MET A 190 -1.75 6.17 10.56
CA MET A 190 -0.92 5.96 9.38
C MET A 190 0.04 7.14 9.12
N GLY A 191 -0.41 8.37 9.35
CA GLY A 191 0.43 9.56 9.30
C GLY A 191 1.57 9.52 10.32
N ASP A 192 1.30 9.04 11.53
CA ASP A 192 2.33 8.84 12.57
C ASP A 192 3.34 7.76 12.21
N VAL A 193 2.88 6.65 11.63
CA VAL A 193 3.74 5.60 11.11
C VAL A 193 4.70 6.13 10.06
N ILE A 194 4.22 6.93 9.09
CA ILE A 194 5.08 7.52 8.05
C ILE A 194 6.13 8.42 8.67
N ASP A 195 5.75 9.29 9.61
CA ASP A 195 6.69 10.22 10.24
C ASP A 195 7.73 9.50 11.10
N ALA A 196 7.33 8.49 11.87
CA ALA A 196 8.25 7.66 12.64
C ALA A 196 9.24 6.93 11.73
N ALA A 197 8.76 6.34 10.63
CA ALA A 197 9.61 5.69 9.64
C ALA A 197 10.56 6.69 8.96
N HIS A 198 10.06 7.87 8.57
CA HIS A 198 10.88 8.92 7.95
C HIS A 198 11.96 9.45 8.90
N ARG A 199 11.62 9.72 10.18
CA ARG A 199 12.58 10.10 11.22
C ARG A 199 13.71 9.08 11.38
N LYS A 200 13.35 7.79 11.37
CA LYS A 200 14.32 6.69 11.50
C LYS A 200 15.21 6.55 10.27
N LEU A 201 14.64 6.64 9.07
CA LEU A 201 15.36 6.40 7.82
C LEU A 201 16.13 7.63 7.30
N ARG A 202 15.68 8.85 7.62
CA ARG A 202 16.24 10.13 7.16
C ARG A 202 16.48 11.09 8.34
N PRO A 203 17.34 10.74 9.32
CA PRO A 203 17.52 11.53 10.55
C PRO A 203 18.05 12.95 10.29
N ASN A 204 18.89 13.13 9.27
CA ASN A 204 19.52 14.42 8.97
C ASN A 204 18.51 15.49 8.52
N VAL A 205 17.46 15.09 7.79
CA VAL A 205 16.39 15.99 7.33
C VAL A 205 15.62 16.59 8.51
N HIS A 206 15.37 15.79 9.54
CA HIS A 206 14.68 16.24 10.75
C HIS A 206 15.55 17.12 11.65
N VAL A 207 16.86 16.90 11.66
CA VAL A 207 17.79 17.81 12.34
C VAL A 207 17.76 19.19 11.71
N GLU A 208 17.70 19.27 10.38
CA GLU A 208 17.58 20.55 9.66
C GLU A 208 16.23 21.23 9.91
N LEU A 209 15.12 20.49 9.83
CA LEU A 209 13.78 21.01 10.16
C LEU A 209 13.70 21.52 11.61
N ARG A 210 14.24 20.78 12.58
CA ARG A 210 14.29 21.22 13.99
C ARG A 210 15.20 22.41 14.24
N ARG A 211 16.22 22.65 13.41
CA ARG A 211 17.00 23.91 13.49
C ARG A 211 16.18 25.10 13.01
N THR A 212 15.18 24.88 12.15
CA THR A 212 14.28 25.91 11.61
C THR A 212 12.97 26.09 12.39
N SER A 213 12.65 25.19 13.35
CA SER A 213 11.40 25.21 14.12
C SER A 213 11.68 25.22 15.63
N GLU A 214 10.90 25.98 16.41
CA GLU A 214 11.01 26.03 17.87
C GLU A 214 10.83 24.64 18.53
N PRO A 215 11.48 24.39 19.68
CA PRO A 215 11.57 23.04 20.27
C PRO A 215 10.20 22.54 20.78
N GLN A 216 9.55 21.67 20.01
CA GLN A 216 8.42 20.88 20.50
C GLN A 216 8.90 19.63 21.24
N GLN A 217 8.51 19.52 22.52
CA GLN A 217 8.76 18.35 23.36
C GLN A 217 8.00 17.12 22.83
N PRO A 218 8.60 15.92 22.83
CA PRO A 218 7.91 14.69 22.48
C PRO A 218 6.81 14.38 23.49
N THR A 219 5.59 14.10 23.02
CA THR A 219 4.47 13.69 23.86
C THR A 219 4.60 12.20 24.26
N PRO A 220 4.12 11.80 25.46
CA PRO A 220 4.23 10.43 25.96
C PRO A 220 3.63 9.34 25.06
N ASP A 221 2.64 9.70 24.23
CA ASP A 221 1.95 8.76 23.32
C ASP A 221 2.86 8.26 22.18
N GLN A 222 3.96 8.95 21.86
CA GLN A 222 4.94 8.48 20.87
C GLN A 222 5.73 7.24 21.33
N ALA A 223 5.70 6.91 22.63
CA ALA A 223 6.37 5.74 23.20
C ALA A 223 5.48 4.48 23.23
N MET A 224 4.20 4.59 22.88
CA MET A 224 3.22 3.50 22.97
C MET A 224 2.70 3.09 21.58
N PHE A 225 3.55 3.17 20.54
CA PHE A 225 3.24 2.55 19.26
C PHE A 225 3.58 1.07 19.34
N PRO A 226 2.61 0.16 19.15
CA PRO A 226 2.89 -1.27 19.05
C PRO A 226 3.88 -1.51 17.90
N ASP A 227 4.67 -2.58 18.00
CA ASP A 227 5.53 -3.16 16.95
C ASP A 227 4.73 -3.63 15.71
N LEU A 228 3.80 -2.81 15.21
CA LEU A 228 2.82 -3.13 14.17
C LEU A 228 3.49 -3.32 12.80
N ILE A 229 4.74 -2.90 12.67
CA ILE A 229 5.57 -3.11 11.48
C ILE A 229 6.86 -3.71 11.99
N GLY A 230 6.90 -5.04 12.08
CA GLY A 230 8.00 -5.81 12.66
C GLY A 230 9.35 -5.10 12.57
N MET A 231 9.82 -4.54 13.68
CA MET A 231 11.11 -3.87 13.77
C MET A 231 12.20 -4.89 14.15
N GLY A 232 12.32 -5.98 13.39
CA GLY A 232 13.45 -6.92 13.44
C GLY A 232 14.51 -6.55 12.39
N MET A 233 15.61 -5.94 12.82
CA MET A 233 16.52 -5.15 11.97
C MET A 233 17.34 -5.91 10.90
N ASP A 234 17.30 -7.24 10.80
CA ASP A 234 18.24 -7.97 9.92
C ASP A 234 17.63 -8.77 8.76
N THR A 235 16.31 -8.97 8.72
CA THR A 235 15.60 -9.59 7.59
C THR A 235 14.13 -9.26 7.71
N LEU A 236 13.66 -8.17 7.12
CA LEU A 236 12.23 -7.82 7.17
C LEU A 236 11.47 -8.48 6.04
N ASP A 237 11.20 -9.77 6.27
CA ASP A 237 10.01 -10.48 5.86
C ASP A 237 8.82 -9.79 6.55
N ILE A 238 8.26 -8.74 5.92
CA ILE A 238 7.05 -8.09 6.44
C ILE A 238 5.93 -9.11 6.27
N ASP A 239 5.55 -9.77 7.37
CA ASP A 239 4.39 -10.66 7.40
C ASP A 239 3.11 -9.82 7.34
N TRP A 240 2.73 -9.46 6.11
CA TRP A 240 1.50 -8.73 5.82
C TRP A 240 0.24 -9.48 6.29
N ASP A 241 0.31 -10.80 6.51
CA ASP A 241 -0.82 -11.55 7.07
C ASP A 241 -1.05 -11.22 8.54
N ALA A 242 -0.03 -10.77 9.28
CA ALA A 242 -0.17 -10.35 10.68
C ALA A 242 -0.90 -8.99 10.83
N MET A 243 -1.06 -8.25 9.72
CA MET A 243 -1.77 -6.97 9.69
C MET A 243 -3.22 -7.10 9.21
N LEU A 244 -3.64 -8.26 8.72
CA LEU A 244 -5.03 -8.55 8.41
C LEU A 244 -5.75 -8.93 9.72
N PRO A 245 -6.93 -8.35 10.02
CA PRO A 245 -7.72 -8.79 11.17
C PRO A 245 -7.95 -10.31 11.11
N ASP A 246 -7.93 -10.98 12.26
CA ASP A 246 -8.14 -12.43 12.38
C ASP A 246 -9.59 -12.79 11.98
N TRP A 247 -9.87 -12.86 10.67
CA TRP A 247 -11.18 -13.22 10.12
C TRP A 247 -11.62 -14.64 10.50
N GLN A 248 -10.68 -15.46 11.00
CA GLN A 248 -10.99 -16.79 11.55
C GLN A 248 -11.73 -16.70 12.88
N SER A 249 -11.45 -15.69 13.72
CA SER A 249 -12.15 -15.46 14.99
C SER A 249 -13.65 -15.19 14.78
N LEU A 250 -13.98 -14.44 13.73
CA LEU A 250 -15.36 -14.11 13.34
C LEU A 250 -16.12 -15.30 12.73
N ALA A 251 -15.42 -16.24 12.07
CA ALA A 251 -16.03 -17.44 11.51
C ALA A 251 -16.29 -18.54 12.56
N SER A 252 -15.57 -18.52 13.68
CA SER A 252 -15.76 -19.47 14.78
C SER A 252 -16.95 -19.15 15.69
N ASP A 253 -17.36 -17.87 15.81
CA ASP A 253 -18.48 -17.48 16.68
C ASP A 253 -19.86 -17.73 16.06
N GLU A 254 -19.99 -17.78 14.73
CA GLU A 254 -21.27 -18.11 14.07
C GLU A 254 -21.57 -19.61 14.01
N LEU A 255 -20.57 -20.48 14.23
CA LEU A 255 -20.75 -21.93 14.24
C LEU A 255 -20.89 -22.53 15.65
N ALA A 256 -20.73 -21.73 16.71
CA ALA A 256 -20.85 -22.21 18.10
C ALA A 256 -22.31 -22.20 18.63
N HIS A 257 -23.28 -21.65 17.91
CA HIS A 257 -24.67 -21.55 18.37
C HIS A 257 -25.66 -22.54 17.74
N THR A 258 -25.20 -23.53 16.97
CA THR A 258 -26.08 -24.59 16.41
C THR A 258 -25.55 -26.00 16.66
N ALA A 259 -25.29 -26.35 17.91
CA ALA A 259 -25.23 -27.76 18.31
C ALA A 259 -25.41 -27.94 19.82
N MET A 260 -26.61 -28.30 20.28
CA MET A 260 -26.84 -29.07 21.50
C MET A 260 -28.04 -30.02 21.28
N PRO A 261 -28.08 -31.18 21.96
CA PRO A 261 -28.30 -32.50 21.33
C PRO A 261 -29.62 -33.15 21.81
N PRO A 262 -29.94 -34.40 21.39
CA PRO A 262 -31.25 -35.00 21.68
C PRO A 262 -31.30 -35.56 23.11
N GLY A 263 -32.44 -35.35 23.76
CA GLY A 263 -32.88 -36.00 24.99
C GLY A 263 -34.37 -36.27 24.90
#